data_AF-A0A1F9WFW6-F1
#
_entry.id   AF-A0A1F9WFW6-F1
#
_cell.length_a   1.000
_cell.length_b   1.000
_cell.length_c   1.000
_cell.angle_alpha   90.00
_cell.angle_beta   90.00
_cell.angle_gamma   90.00
#
_symmetry.space_group_name_H-M   'P 1'
#
loop_
_entity.id
_entity.type
_entity.pdbx_description
1 polymer ?
#
loop_
_entity_poly.entity_id
_entity_poly.type
_entity_poly.pdbx_seq_one_letter_code
_entity_poly.pdbx_strand_id
1 'polypeptide(L)'
;MFNLQQARNAVLTAAAAGLFVCVPARAQTAADRLAFYETAISTGDPAAAAAFLADGEAVTLAEINFNGAAALKAKAAALKDLKDLLAMPWDKARANKLSLALSLRIDVSKPLAGLGIGPEPEKLLPWLARYQPAFPESKKEVVKNAIRQWEMVFGTITDTRAMSWAQADMFSGSGVTVGKAQWEGWTIRERNAVLAMLMTEDPAFTVYDDDALASAKEEMSLLAVVDNIKYSGLLSAPQLNQLRGKPFADQVYLLGSFFDGGNIAVDDVLKTRIHAARDSLPKEVLPAQQRALLGSMLATAMPGELAGTKAGDRVLAFYSKNGPFKIELKPCDGNYSRFDAATGAIVLDSETVQQYMRMKGYSAESLMSSREQVAEIAKYMSPMVVYEAAHHMQAVWAKTSGVYKPRVQEDEVEAMSLEGLYTSEKIDKDAAFRKIMSDSRDYASYASKRVAIATNFKKSGAKGFSTSVRQLYCSGLPSLDAAAAQVLGAVTGELGRRSGLPATGQAELEAVGLTLAEAMEMAPEELAGSVEEVRTGALVKIQKDLSAPGIYRARYAAADKETRAALKNLKAGVVANTSGPPAL
;
A
#
# COMPACT_ATOMS: atom_id res chain seq x y z
N MET A 1 23.31 -1.36 -48.95
CA MET A 1 22.28 -2.21 -48.30
C MET A 1 22.98 -3.24 -47.42
N PHE A 2 23.39 -2.83 -46.23
CA PHE A 2 24.08 -3.70 -45.27
C PHE A 2 23.06 -4.30 -44.29
N ASN A 3 23.29 -5.57 -43.98
CA ASN A 3 22.30 -6.55 -43.51
C ASN A 3 21.89 -6.32 -42.04
N LEU A 4 20.74 -5.67 -41.79
CA LEU A 4 20.19 -5.40 -40.45
C LEU A 4 19.73 -6.67 -39.69
N GLN A 5 19.76 -7.84 -40.33
CA GLN A 5 19.30 -9.11 -39.75
C GLN A 5 20.38 -9.83 -38.92
N GLN A 6 21.67 -9.60 -39.15
CA GLN A 6 22.73 -10.24 -38.35
C GLN A 6 22.97 -9.57 -37.00
N ALA A 7 22.68 -8.27 -36.86
CA ALA A 7 22.84 -7.56 -35.58
C ALA A 7 21.78 -7.93 -34.53
N ARG A 8 20.61 -8.44 -34.95
CA ARG A 8 19.54 -8.86 -34.03
C ARG A 8 19.76 -10.23 -33.40
N ASN A 9 20.49 -11.14 -34.07
CA ASN A 9 20.76 -12.47 -33.53
C ASN A 9 21.95 -12.49 -32.54
N ALA A 10 22.86 -11.51 -32.61
CA ALA A 10 23.95 -11.37 -31.65
C ALA A 10 23.52 -10.77 -30.29
N VAL A 11 22.43 -9.99 -30.26
CA VAL A 11 21.89 -9.41 -29.00
C VAL A 11 21.02 -10.41 -28.23
N LEU A 12 20.46 -11.43 -28.90
CA LEU A 12 19.66 -12.48 -28.26
C LEU A 12 20.50 -13.62 -27.66
N THR A 13 21.78 -13.76 -28.03
CA THR A 13 22.72 -14.71 -27.39
C THR A 13 23.53 -14.09 -26.26
N ALA A 14 23.71 -12.75 -26.24
CA ALA A 14 24.42 -12.06 -25.15
C ALA A 14 23.59 -11.85 -23.87
N ALA A 15 22.25 -11.93 -23.95
CA ALA A 15 21.37 -11.76 -22.78
C ALA A 15 21.12 -13.05 -21.97
N ALA A 16 21.55 -14.21 -22.46
CA ALA A 16 21.47 -15.48 -21.74
C ALA A 16 22.78 -15.89 -21.03
N ALA A 17 23.89 -15.19 -21.31
CA ALA A 17 25.22 -15.53 -20.79
C ALA A 17 25.67 -14.70 -19.56
N GLY A 18 24.87 -13.71 -19.12
CA GLY A 18 25.26 -12.77 -18.06
C GLY A 18 24.85 -13.13 -16.63
N LEU A 19 24.25 -14.30 -16.41
CA LEU A 19 23.74 -14.73 -15.09
C LEU A 19 24.18 -16.16 -14.74
N PHE A 20 25.36 -16.58 -15.21
CA PHE A 20 26.07 -17.69 -14.57
C PHE A 20 26.66 -17.18 -13.26
N VAL A 21 25.83 -17.17 -12.21
CA VAL A 21 26.33 -17.31 -10.85
C VAL A 21 27.19 -18.57 -10.89
N CYS A 22 28.48 -18.46 -10.56
CA CYS A 22 29.37 -19.61 -10.45
C CYS A 22 28.87 -20.53 -9.32
N VAL A 23 27.83 -21.33 -9.60
CA VAL A 23 27.67 -22.62 -8.95
C VAL A 23 29.04 -23.28 -9.13
N PRO A 24 29.75 -23.64 -8.05
CA PRO A 24 31.06 -24.25 -8.20
C PRO A 24 30.93 -25.41 -9.18
N ALA A 25 31.83 -25.49 -10.17
CA ALA A 25 31.80 -26.45 -11.29
C ALA A 25 31.73 -27.94 -10.87
N ARG A 26 31.63 -28.22 -9.56
CA ARG A 26 31.48 -29.51 -8.91
C ARG A 26 30.04 -29.92 -8.58
N ALA A 27 29.04 -29.03 -8.56
CA ALA A 27 27.66 -29.44 -8.26
C ALA A 27 26.95 -29.95 -9.53
N GLN A 28 27.24 -31.20 -9.91
CA GLN A 28 26.75 -31.80 -11.16
C GLN A 28 25.33 -32.37 -11.02
N THR A 29 24.92 -32.82 -9.83
CA THR A 29 23.60 -33.41 -9.59
C THR A 29 22.66 -32.43 -8.87
N ALA A 30 21.34 -32.65 -8.97
CA ALA A 30 20.35 -31.88 -8.22
C ALA A 30 20.56 -31.97 -6.69
N ALA A 31 21.06 -33.10 -6.19
CA ALA A 31 21.39 -33.31 -4.78
C ALA A 31 22.57 -32.46 -4.33
N ASP A 32 23.64 -32.39 -5.13
CA ASP A 32 24.80 -31.55 -4.82
C ASP A 32 24.41 -30.06 -4.82
N ARG A 33 23.57 -29.65 -5.78
CA ARG A 33 23.07 -28.27 -5.84
C ARG A 33 22.17 -27.95 -4.64
N LEU A 34 21.27 -28.86 -4.25
CA LEU A 34 20.41 -28.69 -3.08
C LEU A 34 21.23 -28.53 -1.80
N ALA A 35 22.20 -29.40 -1.54
CA ALA A 35 23.07 -29.30 -0.35
C ALA A 35 23.88 -27.98 -0.32
N PHE A 36 24.35 -27.54 -1.49
CA PHE A 36 24.96 -26.21 -1.63
C PHE A 36 23.99 -25.09 -1.28
N TYR A 37 22.76 -25.11 -1.82
CA TYR A 37 21.75 -24.10 -1.54
C TYR A 37 21.38 -24.06 -0.04
N GLU A 38 21.16 -25.20 0.60
CA GLU A 38 20.87 -25.28 2.03
C GLU A 38 21.96 -24.61 2.87
N THR A 39 23.22 -24.92 2.56
CA THR A 39 24.37 -24.32 3.24
C THR A 39 24.44 -22.82 2.98
N ALA A 40 24.39 -22.39 1.73
CA ALA A 40 24.53 -20.97 1.37
C ALA A 40 23.37 -20.11 1.91
N ILE A 41 22.12 -20.58 1.80
CA ILE A 41 20.93 -19.91 2.34
C ILE A 41 21.01 -19.80 3.86
N SER A 42 21.51 -20.82 4.57
CA SER A 42 21.70 -20.75 6.03
C SER A 42 22.66 -19.63 6.46
N THR A 43 23.59 -19.22 5.57
CA THR A 43 24.50 -18.08 5.80
C THR A 43 23.97 -16.74 5.31
N GLY A 44 22.72 -16.70 4.86
CA GLY A 44 22.05 -15.50 4.39
C GLY A 44 22.39 -15.08 2.96
N ASP A 45 22.90 -15.97 2.09
CA ASP A 45 23.28 -15.61 0.72
C ASP A 45 22.05 -15.37 -0.19
N PRO A 46 21.79 -14.13 -0.64
CA PRO A 46 20.63 -13.84 -1.48
C PRO A 46 20.79 -14.25 -2.94
N ALA A 47 22.02 -14.49 -3.43
CA ALA A 47 22.24 -15.01 -4.77
C ALA A 47 21.94 -16.51 -4.83
N ALA A 48 22.41 -17.28 -3.85
CA ALA A 48 22.07 -18.69 -3.71
C ALA A 48 20.56 -18.89 -3.49
N ALA A 49 19.92 -18.03 -2.69
CA ALA A 49 18.47 -18.02 -2.51
C ALA A 49 17.72 -17.85 -3.84
N ALA A 50 18.11 -16.88 -4.67
CA ALA A 50 17.49 -16.66 -5.97
C ALA A 50 17.74 -17.82 -6.95
N ALA A 51 18.95 -18.41 -6.92
CA ALA A 51 19.30 -19.57 -7.75
C ALA A 51 18.47 -20.81 -7.36
N PHE A 52 18.35 -21.11 -6.06
CA PHE A 52 17.51 -22.19 -5.57
C PHE A 52 16.05 -22.05 -6.05
N LEU A 53 15.45 -20.87 -5.88
CA LEU A 53 14.07 -20.63 -6.29
C LEU A 53 13.83 -20.76 -7.81
N ALA A 54 14.89 -20.71 -8.63
CA ALA A 54 14.84 -20.89 -10.07
C ALA A 54 15.21 -22.32 -10.52
N ASP A 55 15.85 -23.11 -9.66
CA ASP A 55 16.32 -24.47 -9.95
C ASP A 55 15.20 -25.48 -9.71
N GLY A 56 14.35 -25.68 -10.72
CA GLY A 56 13.18 -26.56 -10.62
C GLY A 56 13.51 -27.98 -10.16
N GLU A 57 14.62 -28.56 -10.61
CA GLU A 57 15.04 -29.89 -10.19
C GLU A 57 15.44 -29.94 -8.72
N ALA A 58 16.25 -28.98 -8.24
CA ALA A 58 16.65 -28.93 -6.84
C ALA A 58 15.45 -28.63 -5.92
N VAL A 59 14.51 -27.80 -6.37
CA VAL A 59 13.25 -27.53 -5.65
C VAL A 59 12.40 -28.79 -5.55
N THR A 60 12.19 -29.51 -6.65
CA THR A 60 11.45 -30.77 -6.66
C THR A 60 12.13 -31.83 -5.79
N LEU A 61 13.47 -31.87 -5.79
CA LEU A 61 14.20 -32.77 -4.90
C LEU A 61 14.01 -32.41 -3.43
N ALA A 62 14.04 -31.12 -3.08
CA ALA A 62 13.78 -30.66 -1.71
C ALA A 62 12.38 -31.09 -1.25
N GLU A 63 11.39 -31.00 -2.14
CA GLU A 63 9.98 -31.33 -1.87
C GLU A 63 9.73 -32.80 -1.49
N ILE A 64 10.71 -33.71 -1.67
CA ILE A 64 10.65 -35.07 -1.10
C ILE A 64 10.48 -35.01 0.42
N ASN A 65 11.16 -34.07 1.09
CA ASN A 65 10.88 -33.70 2.48
C ASN A 65 10.09 -32.39 2.50
N PHE A 66 8.76 -32.49 2.42
CA PHE A 66 7.88 -31.34 2.27
C PHE A 66 8.12 -30.23 3.32
N ASN A 67 8.31 -30.60 4.59
CA ASN A 67 8.56 -29.62 5.66
C ASN A 67 9.94 -28.96 5.52
N GLY A 68 10.99 -29.74 5.21
CA GLY A 68 12.32 -29.20 4.93
C GLY A 68 12.31 -28.22 3.75
N ALA A 69 11.62 -28.59 2.67
CA ALA A 69 11.48 -27.77 1.47
C ALA A 69 10.77 -26.44 1.75
N ALA A 70 9.67 -26.48 2.51
CA ALA A 70 8.89 -25.29 2.83
C ALA A 70 9.70 -24.29 3.68
N ALA A 71 10.46 -24.78 4.67
CA ALA A 71 11.35 -23.94 5.47
C ALA A 71 12.49 -23.33 4.63
N LEU A 72 13.10 -24.12 3.75
CA LEU A 72 14.16 -23.63 2.84
C LEU A 72 13.63 -22.59 1.85
N LYS A 73 12.46 -22.83 1.26
CA LYS A 73 11.76 -21.87 0.38
C LYS A 73 11.43 -20.57 1.10
N ALA A 74 10.93 -20.64 2.33
CA ALA A 74 10.64 -19.45 3.13
C ALA A 74 11.89 -18.59 3.36
N LYS A 75 13.01 -19.19 3.77
CA LYS A 75 14.29 -18.49 3.95
C LYS A 75 14.80 -17.90 2.64
N ALA A 76 14.76 -18.66 1.55
CA ALA A 76 15.19 -18.20 0.24
C ALA A 76 14.35 -17.02 -0.29
N ALA A 77 13.02 -17.12 -0.17
CA ALA A 77 12.10 -16.07 -0.59
C ALA A 77 12.30 -14.79 0.24
N ALA A 78 12.49 -14.89 1.55
CA ALA A 78 12.76 -13.75 2.41
C ALA A 78 14.09 -13.05 2.06
N LEU A 79 15.16 -13.80 1.79
CA LEU A 79 16.46 -13.24 1.36
C LEU A 79 16.38 -12.54 0.01
N LYS A 80 15.70 -13.19 -0.95
CA LYS A 80 15.48 -12.61 -2.28
C LYS A 80 14.66 -11.32 -2.17
N ASP A 81 13.56 -11.34 -1.42
CA ASP A 81 12.72 -10.17 -1.21
C ASP A 81 13.46 -9.03 -0.49
N LEU A 82 14.27 -9.31 0.54
CA LEU A 82 15.10 -8.29 1.18
C LEU A 82 16.08 -7.66 0.19
N LYS A 83 16.75 -8.48 -0.63
CA LYS A 83 17.65 -7.99 -1.69
C LYS A 83 16.90 -7.12 -2.70
N ASP A 84 15.73 -7.56 -3.17
CA ASP A 84 14.92 -6.85 -4.14
C ASP A 84 14.40 -5.52 -3.57
N LEU A 85 13.92 -5.52 -2.32
CA LEU A 85 13.53 -4.32 -1.58
C LEU A 85 14.69 -3.34 -1.53
N LEU A 86 15.84 -3.78 -1.05
CA LEU A 86 17.00 -2.91 -0.90
C LEU A 86 17.56 -2.46 -2.26
N ALA A 87 17.36 -3.21 -3.34
CA ALA A 87 17.77 -2.81 -4.69
C ALA A 87 16.94 -1.63 -5.25
N MET A 88 15.75 -1.37 -4.72
CA MET A 88 14.93 -0.23 -5.14
C MET A 88 15.65 1.12 -4.91
N PRO A 89 15.31 2.18 -5.67
CA PRO A 89 15.97 3.48 -5.56
C PRO A 89 15.48 4.23 -4.31
N TRP A 90 16.04 3.91 -3.15
CA TRP A 90 15.78 4.62 -1.89
C TRP A 90 16.67 5.86 -1.75
N ASP A 91 16.08 6.95 -1.31
CA ASP A 91 16.77 8.21 -0.97
C ASP A 91 16.35 8.67 0.43
N LYS A 92 16.97 9.76 0.90
CA LYS A 92 16.72 10.31 2.24
C LYS A 92 15.24 10.67 2.46
N ALA A 93 14.56 11.16 1.42
CA ALA A 93 13.14 11.52 1.48
C ALA A 93 12.21 10.29 1.62
N ARG A 94 12.71 9.09 1.35
CA ARG A 94 11.96 7.82 1.41
C ARG A 94 12.45 6.89 2.53
N ALA A 95 13.26 7.40 3.46
CA ALA A 95 13.78 6.61 4.58
C ALA A 95 12.66 6.06 5.50
N ASN A 96 11.59 6.84 5.73
CA ASN A 96 10.44 6.39 6.53
C ASN A 96 9.66 5.27 5.82
N LYS A 97 9.40 5.40 4.52
CA LYS A 97 8.80 4.32 3.72
C LYS A 97 9.66 3.05 3.72
N LEU A 98 10.99 3.18 3.64
CA LEU A 98 11.89 2.03 3.80
C LEU A 98 11.83 1.45 5.22
N SER A 99 11.73 2.28 6.26
CA SER A 99 11.58 1.83 7.65
C SER A 99 10.34 0.95 7.81
N LEU A 100 9.20 1.38 7.27
CA LEU A 100 7.96 0.60 7.25
C LEU A 100 8.14 -0.71 6.47
N ALA A 101 8.79 -0.68 5.32
CA ALA A 101 9.02 -1.90 4.53
C ALA A 101 9.94 -2.90 5.24
N LEU A 102 10.97 -2.41 5.95
CA LEU A 102 11.89 -3.25 6.72
C LEU A 102 11.24 -3.82 7.97
N SER A 103 10.37 -3.07 8.66
CA SER A 103 9.69 -3.56 9.88
C SER A 103 8.77 -4.75 9.63
N LEU A 104 8.30 -4.94 8.39
CA LEU A 104 7.50 -6.10 7.99
C LEU A 104 8.36 -7.36 7.74
N ARG A 105 9.66 -7.18 7.53
CA ARG A 105 10.60 -8.22 7.10
C ARG A 105 11.56 -8.63 8.22
N ILE A 106 11.98 -7.67 9.03
CA ILE A 106 12.94 -7.82 10.11
C ILE A 106 12.18 -7.65 11.43
N ASP A 107 11.78 -8.78 12.00
CA ASP A 107 11.06 -8.88 13.26
C ASP A 107 11.29 -10.30 13.84
N VAL A 108 10.96 -10.51 15.12
CA VAL A 108 11.26 -11.72 15.91
C VAL A 108 10.72 -12.99 15.24
N SER A 109 9.51 -12.92 14.67
CA SER A 109 8.82 -14.06 14.06
C SER A 109 9.12 -14.26 12.57
N LYS A 110 10.02 -13.46 11.97
CA LYS A 110 10.25 -13.48 10.52
C LYS A 110 11.42 -14.39 10.15
N PRO A 111 11.40 -15.02 8.95
CA PRO A 111 12.47 -15.93 8.53
C PRO A 111 13.88 -15.35 8.56
N LEU A 112 14.02 -14.02 8.36
CA LEU A 112 15.31 -13.32 8.38
C LEU A 112 15.98 -13.32 9.76
N ALA A 113 15.22 -13.33 10.86
CA ALA A 113 15.77 -13.44 12.21
C ALA A 113 16.51 -14.78 12.40
N GLY A 114 15.94 -15.87 11.90
CA GLY A 114 16.57 -17.20 11.90
C GLY A 114 17.81 -17.32 10.99
N LEU A 115 18.12 -16.30 10.19
CA LEU A 115 19.32 -16.19 9.37
C LEU A 115 20.35 -15.21 9.97
N GLY A 116 20.08 -14.68 11.17
CA GLY A 116 20.92 -13.66 11.80
C GLY A 116 20.80 -12.27 11.17
N ILE A 117 19.74 -12.01 10.40
CA ILE A 117 19.43 -10.71 9.77
C ILE A 117 18.22 -10.10 10.51
N GLY A 118 18.37 -9.96 11.84
CA GLY A 118 17.32 -9.56 12.77
C GLY A 118 17.33 -10.40 14.06
N PRO A 119 16.38 -10.19 14.98
CA PRO A 119 15.37 -9.12 14.98
C PRO A 119 15.95 -7.72 15.21
N GLU A 120 17.14 -7.62 15.81
CA GLU A 120 17.86 -6.36 16.01
C GLU A 120 18.25 -5.76 14.65
N PRO A 121 17.76 -4.55 14.32
CA PRO A 121 17.88 -4.00 12.97
C PRO A 121 19.32 -3.79 12.49
N GLU A 122 20.26 -3.53 13.40
CA GLU A 122 21.69 -3.32 13.12
C GLU A 122 22.34 -4.55 12.49
N LYS A 123 21.81 -5.76 12.71
CA LYS A 123 22.29 -7.01 12.07
C LYS A 123 22.15 -6.97 10.54
N LEU A 124 21.31 -6.09 10.01
CA LEU A 124 21.22 -5.84 8.57
C LEU A 124 22.52 -5.23 7.99
N LEU A 125 23.25 -4.44 8.77
CA LEU A 125 24.43 -3.70 8.27
C LEU A 125 25.61 -4.62 7.92
N PRO A 126 26.02 -5.60 8.77
CA PRO A 126 27.01 -6.60 8.38
C PRO A 126 26.58 -7.45 7.18
N TRP A 127 25.30 -7.81 7.10
CA TRP A 127 24.76 -8.54 5.95
C TRP A 127 24.90 -7.70 4.66
N LEU A 128 24.56 -6.41 4.73
CA LEU A 128 24.69 -5.48 3.60
C LEU A 128 26.15 -5.33 3.18
N ALA A 129 27.08 -5.22 4.13
CA ALA A 129 28.52 -5.14 3.83
C ALA A 129 29.03 -6.40 3.13
N ARG A 130 28.55 -7.58 3.52
CA ARG A 130 28.95 -8.87 2.94
C ARG A 130 28.37 -9.09 1.53
N TYR A 131 27.07 -8.86 1.35
CA TYR A 131 26.36 -9.28 0.13
C TYR A 131 26.00 -8.12 -0.82
N GLN A 132 26.07 -6.87 -0.38
CA GLN A 132 25.83 -5.67 -1.18
C GLN A 132 26.96 -4.63 -1.04
N PRO A 133 28.25 -5.01 -1.15
CA PRO A 133 29.38 -4.10 -0.92
C PRO A 133 29.40 -2.92 -1.89
N ALA A 134 28.85 -3.10 -3.10
CA ALA A 134 28.79 -2.10 -4.16
C ALA A 134 27.74 -1.00 -3.94
N PHE A 135 26.89 -1.09 -2.91
CA PHE A 135 25.95 -0.01 -2.63
C PHE A 135 26.69 1.27 -2.23
N PRO A 136 26.29 2.43 -2.79
CA PRO A 136 26.93 3.70 -2.44
C PRO A 136 26.67 4.05 -0.97
N GLU A 137 27.58 4.81 -0.36
CA GLU A 137 27.47 5.21 1.05
C GLU A 137 26.17 5.96 1.34
N SER A 138 25.70 6.80 0.41
CA SER A 138 24.41 7.48 0.55
C SER A 138 23.23 6.50 0.72
N LYS A 139 23.26 5.35 0.05
CA LYS A 139 22.25 4.31 0.20
C LYS A 139 22.39 3.57 1.52
N LYS A 140 23.61 3.31 1.98
CA LYS A 140 23.85 2.72 3.31
C LYS A 140 23.37 3.66 4.42
N GLU A 141 23.56 4.97 4.27
CA GLU A 141 23.04 5.99 5.18
C GLU A 141 21.50 6.00 5.20
N VAL A 142 20.84 5.87 4.05
CA VAL A 142 19.37 5.71 4.00
C VAL A 142 18.93 4.45 4.73
N VAL A 143 19.66 3.33 4.61
CA VAL A 143 19.37 2.11 5.39
C VAL A 143 19.53 2.37 6.88
N LYS A 144 20.60 3.04 7.32
CA LYS A 144 20.80 3.42 8.74
C LYS A 144 19.67 4.30 9.28
N ASN A 145 19.22 5.27 8.49
CA ASN A 145 18.05 6.10 8.81
C ASN A 145 16.76 5.26 8.91
N ALA A 146 16.57 4.30 8.02
CA ALA A 146 15.38 3.47 7.96
C ALA A 146 15.29 2.45 9.11
N ILE A 147 16.42 1.86 9.51
CA ILE A 147 16.50 0.98 10.69
C ILE A 147 16.46 1.78 12.01
N ARG A 148 16.42 3.11 11.93
CA ARG A 148 16.43 4.02 13.08
C ARG A 148 17.67 3.79 13.96
N GLN A 149 18.85 3.68 13.34
CA GLN A 149 20.09 3.53 14.10
C GLN A 149 20.22 4.68 15.10
N TRP A 150 20.68 4.40 16.32
CA TRP A 150 20.78 5.38 17.42
C TRP A 150 21.41 6.70 16.97
N GLU A 151 22.57 6.64 16.32
CA GLU A 151 23.30 7.83 15.87
C GLU A 151 22.54 8.67 14.84
N MET A 152 21.62 8.05 14.09
CA MET A 152 20.79 8.75 13.11
C MET A 152 19.58 9.44 13.74
N VAL A 153 19.14 8.98 14.93
CA VAL A 153 17.98 9.51 15.64
C VAL A 153 18.38 10.50 16.72
N PHE A 154 19.37 10.14 17.53
CA PHE A 154 19.78 10.89 18.72
C PHE A 154 21.16 11.56 18.56
N GLY A 155 21.84 11.37 17.42
CA GLY A 155 23.15 11.96 17.17
C GLY A 155 24.23 11.39 18.11
N THR A 156 25.00 12.28 18.74
CA THR A 156 26.07 11.91 19.68
C THR A 156 25.60 11.83 21.14
N ILE A 157 24.29 11.95 21.39
CA ILE A 157 23.75 11.84 22.75
C ILE A 157 23.97 10.39 23.21
N THR A 158 24.77 10.19 24.24
CA THR A 158 25.07 8.86 24.80
C THR A 158 24.13 8.46 25.92
N ASP A 159 23.38 9.42 26.48
CA ASP A 159 22.54 9.22 27.66
C ASP A 159 21.04 9.43 27.37
N THR A 160 20.27 8.57 28.03
CA THR A 160 18.87 8.61 28.40
C THR A 160 18.03 9.88 28.09
N ARG A 161 16.99 9.75 27.25
CA ARG A 161 15.85 10.69 27.21
C ARG A 161 14.76 10.22 28.17
N ALA A 162 14.36 11.06 29.12
CA ALA A 162 13.18 10.82 29.94
C ALA A 162 11.92 11.02 29.09
N MET A 163 11.06 10.01 29.03
CA MET A 163 9.75 10.05 28.37
C MET A 163 8.67 10.00 29.43
N SER A 164 7.68 10.90 29.42
CA SER A 164 6.49 10.63 30.23
C SER A 164 5.62 9.61 29.51
N TRP A 165 5.42 8.45 30.13
CA TRP A 165 4.42 7.48 29.65
C TRP A 165 3.16 7.77 30.45
N ALA A 166 2.02 7.98 29.80
CA ALA A 166 0.76 8.29 30.50
C ALA A 166 0.38 7.26 31.60
N GLN A 167 0.90 6.03 31.52
CA GLN A 167 0.77 5.01 32.57
C GLN A 167 1.87 5.03 33.64
N ALA A 168 3.07 5.56 33.35
CA ALA A 168 4.18 5.69 34.30
C ALA A 168 4.02 6.90 35.25
N ASP A 169 3.33 7.96 34.79
CA ASP A 169 3.04 9.15 35.61
C ASP A 169 2.11 8.87 36.79
N MET A 170 1.32 7.79 36.75
CA MET A 170 0.33 7.50 37.81
C MET A 170 0.90 6.80 39.05
N PHE A 171 2.12 6.25 39.02
CA PHE A 171 2.65 5.47 40.15
C PHE A 171 4.04 5.89 40.67
N SER A 172 4.83 6.68 39.92
CA SER A 172 6.17 7.07 40.43
C SER A 172 6.79 8.36 39.87
N GLY A 173 6.15 9.09 38.94
CA GLY A 173 6.71 10.35 38.41
C GLY A 173 8.07 10.21 37.70
N SER A 174 8.52 8.99 37.43
CA SER A 174 9.75 8.72 36.68
C SER A 174 9.38 8.37 35.26
N GLY A 175 9.65 9.30 34.34
CA GLY A 175 9.59 9.03 32.92
C GLY A 175 10.49 7.84 32.53
N VAL A 176 10.03 7.00 31.60
CA VAL A 176 10.83 5.89 31.08
C VAL A 176 12.00 6.48 30.33
N THR A 177 13.20 6.01 30.65
CA THR A 177 14.41 6.56 30.08
C THR A 177 14.94 5.66 28.97
N VAL A 178 14.99 6.15 27.73
CA VAL A 178 15.44 5.33 26.57
C VAL A 178 16.96 5.36 26.49
N GLY A 179 17.62 4.25 26.83
CA GLY A 179 19.06 4.08 26.71
C GLY A 179 19.49 3.44 25.38
N LYS A 180 20.72 3.71 24.92
CA LYS A 180 21.26 3.19 23.66
C LYS A 180 21.21 1.65 23.57
N ALA A 181 21.65 0.95 24.61
CA ALA A 181 21.65 -0.51 24.61
C ALA A 181 20.22 -1.11 24.51
N GLN A 182 19.24 -0.45 25.13
CA GLN A 182 17.84 -0.86 25.04
C GLN A 182 17.29 -0.62 23.64
N TRP A 183 17.57 0.56 23.06
CA TRP A 183 17.20 0.90 21.69
C TRP A 183 17.78 -0.08 20.67
N GLU A 184 19.06 -0.43 20.81
CA GLU A 184 19.76 -1.39 19.95
C GLU A 184 19.13 -2.81 20.02
N GLY A 185 18.55 -3.18 21.17
CA GLY A 185 17.81 -4.44 21.32
C GLY A 185 16.39 -4.44 20.76
N TRP A 186 15.82 -3.27 20.44
CA TRP A 186 14.46 -3.15 19.91
C TRP A 186 14.38 -3.42 18.41
N THR A 187 13.25 -4.00 18.00
CA THR A 187 12.82 -4.12 16.61
C THR A 187 12.52 -2.75 15.99
N ILE A 188 12.45 -2.68 14.65
CA ILE A 188 12.05 -1.44 13.95
C ILE A 188 10.64 -1.01 14.37
N ARG A 189 9.74 -1.96 14.64
CA ARG A 189 8.36 -1.66 15.07
C ARG A 189 8.34 -0.93 16.41
N GLU A 190 9.06 -1.46 17.40
CA GLU A 190 9.17 -0.86 18.73
C GLU A 190 9.80 0.54 18.66
N ARG A 191 10.86 0.71 17.87
CA ARG A 191 11.48 2.03 17.64
C ARG A 191 10.52 3.04 17.03
N ASN A 192 9.74 2.65 16.02
CA ASN A 192 8.75 3.52 15.40
C ASN A 192 7.61 3.88 16.37
N ALA A 193 7.17 2.94 17.22
CA ALA A 193 6.17 3.24 18.25
C ALA A 193 6.67 4.26 19.27
N VAL A 194 7.93 4.13 19.71
CA VAL A 194 8.56 5.10 20.63
C VAL A 194 8.75 6.46 19.97
N LEU A 195 9.13 6.52 18.69
CA LEU A 195 9.23 7.78 17.94
C LEU A 195 7.87 8.49 17.83
N ALA A 196 6.80 7.75 17.58
CA ALA A 196 5.44 8.31 17.53
C ALA A 196 5.04 8.95 18.87
N MET A 197 5.46 8.37 20.00
CA MET A 197 5.27 8.98 21.31
C MET A 197 6.12 10.24 21.50
N LEU A 198 7.41 10.19 21.15
CA LEU A 198 8.34 11.33 21.26
C LEU A 198 7.87 12.53 20.43
N MET A 199 7.22 12.31 19.28
CA MET A 199 6.63 13.36 18.45
C MET A 199 5.58 14.22 19.18
N THR A 200 4.91 13.67 20.19
CA THR A 200 3.92 14.42 20.98
C THR A 200 4.56 15.43 21.93
N GLU A 201 5.80 15.16 22.36
CA GLU A 201 6.58 16.01 23.28
C GLU A 201 7.53 16.94 22.52
N ASP A 202 8.08 16.50 21.39
CA ASP A 202 9.13 17.21 20.63
C ASP A 202 8.85 17.12 19.10
N PRO A 203 8.36 18.21 18.48
CA PRO A 203 8.08 18.26 17.04
C PRO A 203 9.29 17.98 16.13
N ALA A 204 10.52 18.01 16.65
CA ALA A 204 11.70 17.63 15.87
C ALA A 204 11.63 16.18 15.37
N PHE A 205 10.89 15.28 16.04
CA PHE A 205 10.70 13.90 15.61
C PHE A 205 9.64 13.71 14.52
N THR A 206 8.85 14.74 14.17
CA THR A 206 7.86 14.65 13.09
C THR A 206 8.49 14.22 11.76
N VAL A 207 9.80 14.43 11.58
CA VAL A 207 10.55 14.00 10.40
C VAL A 207 10.58 12.48 10.19
N TYR A 208 10.27 11.67 11.23
CA TYR A 208 10.26 10.21 11.17
C TYR A 208 8.91 9.61 10.77
N ASP A 209 7.90 10.46 10.57
CA ASP A 209 6.55 10.07 10.12
C ASP A 209 6.15 10.93 8.91
N ASP A 210 6.00 10.27 7.75
CA ASP A 210 5.68 10.97 6.50
C ASP A 210 4.27 11.57 6.50
N ASP A 211 3.33 10.95 7.20
CA ASP A 211 1.93 11.36 7.22
C ASP A 211 1.80 12.57 8.13
N ALA A 212 2.43 12.55 9.31
CA ALA A 212 2.51 13.71 10.20
C ALA A 212 3.23 14.89 9.53
N LEU A 213 4.31 14.64 8.78
CA LEU A 213 5.02 15.68 8.03
C LEU A 213 4.16 16.27 6.90
N ALA A 214 3.35 15.45 6.22
CA ALA A 214 2.42 15.91 5.20
C ALA A 214 1.30 16.76 5.82
N SER A 215 0.67 16.28 6.90
CA SER A 215 -0.36 17.01 7.64
C SER A 215 0.14 18.36 8.16
N ALA A 216 1.36 18.41 8.73
CA ALA A 216 1.95 19.67 9.20
C ALA A 216 2.15 20.69 8.06
N LYS A 217 2.55 20.24 6.85
CA LYS A 217 2.67 21.11 5.68
C LYS A 217 1.32 21.62 5.18
N GLU A 218 0.31 20.75 5.17
CA GLU A 218 -1.07 21.12 4.81
C GLU A 218 -1.64 22.13 5.79
N GLU A 219 -1.44 21.92 7.10
CA GLU A 219 -1.87 22.84 8.15
C GLU A 219 -1.20 24.21 8.01
N MET A 220 0.12 24.26 7.76
CA MET A 220 0.84 25.52 7.51
C MET A 220 0.34 26.26 6.27
N SER A 221 0.03 25.53 5.19
CA SER A 221 -0.57 26.10 3.97
C SER A 221 -1.96 26.67 4.25
N LEU A 222 -2.77 25.96 5.05
CA LEU A 222 -4.10 26.40 5.45
C LEU A 222 -4.04 27.61 6.41
N LEU A 223 -3.05 27.65 7.30
CA LEU A 223 -2.84 28.78 8.21
C LEU A 223 -2.58 30.07 7.43
N ALA A 224 -1.75 30.01 6.39
CA ALA A 224 -1.53 31.15 5.50
C ALA A 224 -2.83 31.62 4.81
N VAL A 225 -3.73 30.69 4.44
CA VAL A 225 -5.05 31.02 3.88
C VAL A 225 -5.93 31.72 4.92
N VAL A 226 -6.00 31.16 6.14
CA VAL A 226 -6.78 31.73 7.26
C VAL A 226 -6.30 33.13 7.60
N ASP A 227 -5.00 33.34 7.68
CA ASP A 227 -4.42 34.65 7.98
C ASP A 227 -4.62 35.65 6.84
N ASN A 228 -4.48 35.24 5.57
CA ASN A 228 -4.82 36.08 4.43
C ASN A 228 -6.28 36.57 4.50
N ILE A 229 -7.22 35.71 4.89
CA ILE A 229 -8.63 36.10 5.05
C ILE A 229 -8.80 37.06 6.23
N LYS A 230 -8.18 36.77 7.38
CA LYS A 230 -8.26 37.65 8.57
C LYS A 230 -7.71 39.05 8.32
N TYR A 231 -6.64 39.17 7.55
CA TYR A 231 -5.99 40.44 7.25
C TYR A 231 -6.49 41.12 5.96
N SER A 232 -7.39 40.47 5.20
CA SER A 232 -7.95 41.02 3.95
C SER A 232 -8.83 42.27 4.14
N GLY A 233 -9.31 42.53 5.37
CA GLY A 233 -10.31 43.57 5.66
C GLY A 233 -11.74 43.17 5.28
N LEU A 234 -11.97 41.95 4.78
CA LEU A 234 -13.30 41.47 4.37
C LEU A 234 -14.19 41.04 5.55
N LEU A 235 -13.58 40.71 6.70
CA LEU A 235 -14.30 40.30 7.90
C LEU A 235 -14.63 41.52 8.76
N SER A 236 -15.87 41.58 9.26
CA SER A 236 -16.29 42.59 10.23
C SER A 236 -15.60 42.38 11.59
N ALA A 237 -15.51 43.44 12.40
CA ALA A 237 -14.93 43.34 13.74
C ALA A 237 -15.60 42.26 14.63
N PRO A 238 -16.95 42.09 14.63
CA PRO A 238 -17.59 40.98 15.33
C PRO A 238 -17.13 39.60 14.84
N GLN A 239 -16.95 39.41 13.53
CA GLN A 239 -16.47 38.14 12.96
C GLN A 239 -15.01 37.86 13.35
N LEU A 240 -14.14 38.86 13.28
CA LEU A 240 -12.75 38.73 13.74
C LEU A 240 -12.67 38.39 15.23
N ASN A 241 -13.53 39.00 16.05
CA ASN A 241 -13.61 38.68 17.47
C ASN A 241 -14.08 37.24 17.74
N GLN A 242 -14.94 36.68 16.89
CA GLN A 242 -15.35 35.27 17.01
C GLN A 242 -14.21 34.30 16.70
N LEU A 243 -13.24 34.67 15.85
CA LEU A 243 -12.08 33.82 15.54
C LEU A 243 -10.98 33.91 16.60
N ARG A 244 -10.90 35.03 17.33
CA ARG A 244 -9.79 35.33 18.23
C ARG A 244 -9.71 34.33 19.39
N GLY A 245 -8.52 33.77 19.60
CA GLY A 245 -8.24 32.86 20.71
C GLY A 245 -8.85 31.46 20.58
N LYS A 246 -9.50 31.15 19.45
CA LYS A 246 -10.02 29.81 19.17
C LYS A 246 -8.93 28.89 18.62
N PRO A 247 -9.05 27.56 18.87
CA PRO A 247 -8.26 26.56 18.17
C PRO A 247 -8.29 26.74 16.65
N PHE A 248 -7.23 26.33 15.97
CA PHE A 248 -7.11 26.53 14.52
C PHE A 248 -8.25 25.86 13.74
N ALA A 249 -8.62 24.63 14.09
CA ALA A 249 -9.75 23.92 13.49
C ALA A 249 -11.08 24.71 13.62
N ASP A 250 -11.35 25.26 14.80
CA ASP A 250 -12.54 26.10 15.05
C ASP A 250 -12.53 27.38 14.20
N GLN A 251 -11.36 27.99 13.98
CA GLN A 251 -11.23 29.16 13.11
C GLN A 251 -11.60 28.80 11.66
N VAL A 252 -11.08 27.68 11.14
CA VAL A 252 -11.39 27.19 9.79
C VAL A 252 -12.89 26.87 9.65
N TYR A 253 -13.48 26.20 10.65
CA TYR A 253 -14.91 25.90 10.70
C TYR A 253 -15.79 27.15 10.66
N LEU A 254 -15.48 28.15 11.49
CA LEU A 254 -16.22 29.41 11.56
C LEU A 254 -16.09 30.23 10.28
N LEU A 255 -14.89 30.27 9.69
CA LEU A 255 -14.68 30.95 8.40
C LEU A 255 -15.58 30.36 7.32
N GLY A 256 -15.64 29.04 7.19
CA GLY A 256 -16.54 28.41 6.22
C GLY A 256 -18.02 28.68 6.51
N SER A 257 -18.40 28.70 7.79
CA SER A 257 -19.77 29.08 8.20
C SER A 257 -20.13 30.51 7.80
N PHE A 258 -19.18 31.45 7.90
CA PHE A 258 -19.37 32.83 7.46
C PHE A 258 -19.59 32.94 5.94
N PHE A 259 -19.01 32.03 5.16
CA PHE A 259 -19.14 32.04 3.69
C PHE A 259 -20.44 31.42 3.18
N ASP A 260 -21.06 30.51 3.95
CA ASP A 260 -22.29 29.81 3.56
C ASP A 260 -23.58 30.61 3.82
N GLY A 261 -23.49 31.72 4.55
CA GLY A 261 -24.64 32.56 4.90
C GLY A 261 -24.38 34.07 4.83
N GLY A 262 -23.21 34.50 4.36
CA GLY A 262 -22.79 35.90 4.34
C GLY A 262 -22.43 36.41 2.94
N ASN A 263 -22.60 37.71 2.71
CA ASN A 263 -22.16 38.41 1.51
C ASN A 263 -20.65 38.77 1.55
N ILE A 264 -19.82 37.90 2.14
CA ILE A 264 -18.39 38.15 2.24
C ILE A 264 -17.76 37.85 0.88
N ALA A 265 -17.27 38.88 0.20
CA ALA A 265 -16.64 38.80 -1.11
C ALA A 265 -15.20 38.27 -1.00
N VAL A 266 -15.05 37.02 -0.55
CA VAL A 266 -13.76 36.30 -0.55
C VAL A 266 -13.53 35.72 -1.94
N ASP A 267 -12.27 35.73 -2.38
CA ASP A 267 -11.85 35.02 -3.59
C ASP A 267 -12.27 33.53 -3.55
N ASP A 268 -12.84 33.04 -4.64
CA ASP A 268 -13.42 31.69 -4.72
C ASP A 268 -12.39 30.60 -4.38
N VAL A 269 -11.12 30.78 -4.71
CA VAL A 269 -10.05 29.81 -4.38
C VAL A 269 -9.86 29.72 -2.87
N LEU A 270 -9.80 30.84 -2.18
CA LEU A 270 -9.66 30.87 -0.72
C LEU A 270 -10.90 30.29 -0.04
N LYS A 271 -12.10 30.59 -0.56
CA LYS A 271 -13.36 30.02 -0.09
C LYS A 271 -13.37 28.50 -0.25
N THR A 272 -13.05 27.97 -1.43
CA THR A 272 -12.99 26.53 -1.68
C THR A 272 -11.96 25.82 -0.80
N ARG A 273 -10.79 26.43 -0.56
CA ARG A 273 -9.78 25.89 0.37
C ARG A 273 -10.32 25.71 1.79
N ILE A 274 -11.02 26.72 2.30
CA ILE A 274 -11.63 26.64 3.64
C ILE A 274 -12.75 25.57 3.66
N HIS A 275 -13.61 25.51 2.64
CA HIS A 275 -14.68 24.49 2.57
C HIS A 275 -14.14 23.05 2.46
N ALA A 276 -13.04 22.87 1.73
CA ALA A 276 -12.38 21.57 1.60
C ALA A 276 -11.73 21.14 2.93
N ALA A 277 -11.16 22.08 3.69
CA ALA A 277 -10.41 21.76 4.91
C ALA A 277 -11.25 21.70 6.19
N ARG A 278 -12.41 22.37 6.26
CA ARG A 278 -13.26 22.34 7.44
C ARG A 278 -14.06 21.04 7.56
N ASP A 279 -14.46 20.75 8.80
CA ASP A 279 -15.47 19.75 9.11
C ASP A 279 -16.85 20.11 8.54
N SER A 280 -17.67 19.06 8.34
CA SER A 280 -19.06 19.17 7.92
C SER A 280 -19.90 19.97 8.93
N LEU A 281 -20.71 20.91 8.42
CA LEU A 281 -21.81 21.50 9.17
C LEU A 281 -22.92 20.45 9.37
N PRO A 282 -23.77 20.56 10.41
CA PRO A 282 -24.86 19.62 10.64
C PRO A 282 -25.79 19.40 9.43
N LYS A 283 -25.97 20.43 8.58
CA LYS A 283 -26.79 20.36 7.34
C LYS A 283 -26.10 19.62 6.18
N GLU A 284 -24.80 19.39 6.28
CA GLU A 284 -23.96 18.73 5.26
C GLU A 284 -23.71 17.25 5.62
N VAL A 285 -23.84 16.90 6.90
CA VAL A 285 -23.73 15.52 7.37
C VAL A 285 -24.90 14.70 6.85
N LEU A 286 -24.61 13.65 6.09
CA LEU A 286 -25.61 12.71 5.58
C LEU A 286 -25.97 11.67 6.65
N PRO A 287 -27.21 11.64 7.18
CA PRO A 287 -27.69 10.58 8.06
C PRO A 287 -27.69 9.22 7.36
N ALA A 288 -27.76 8.13 8.13
CA ALA A 288 -27.67 6.77 7.61
C ALA A 288 -28.65 6.47 6.47
N GLN A 289 -29.90 6.92 6.57
CA GLN A 289 -30.92 6.73 5.54
C GLN A 289 -30.57 7.46 4.23
N GLN A 290 -30.07 8.70 4.33
CA GLN A 290 -29.63 9.46 3.16
C GLN A 290 -28.39 8.83 2.53
N ARG A 291 -27.44 8.34 3.32
CA ARG A 291 -26.27 7.60 2.80
C ARG A 291 -26.67 6.34 2.04
N ALA A 292 -27.64 5.57 2.55
CA ALA A 292 -28.16 4.39 1.86
C ALA A 292 -28.86 4.75 0.54
N LEU A 293 -29.65 5.83 0.53
CA LEU A 293 -30.30 6.33 -0.68
C LEU A 293 -29.26 6.77 -1.73
N LEU A 294 -28.30 7.61 -1.35
CA LEU A 294 -27.24 8.06 -2.25
C LEU A 294 -26.39 6.91 -2.76
N GLY A 295 -26.06 5.92 -1.92
CA GLY A 295 -25.38 4.71 -2.35
C GLY A 295 -26.13 3.98 -3.46
N SER A 296 -27.46 3.86 -3.33
CA SER A 296 -28.32 3.26 -4.37
C SER A 296 -28.35 4.10 -5.66
N MET A 297 -28.42 5.42 -5.55
CA MET A 297 -28.37 6.33 -6.69
C MET A 297 -27.02 6.27 -7.41
N LEU A 298 -25.92 6.22 -6.65
CA LEU A 298 -24.56 6.06 -7.20
C LEU A 298 -24.38 4.69 -7.84
N ALA A 299 -24.87 3.61 -7.24
CA ALA A 299 -24.86 2.28 -7.86
C ALA A 299 -25.56 2.27 -9.22
N THR A 300 -26.59 3.11 -9.40
CA THR A 300 -27.32 3.27 -10.67
C THR A 300 -26.55 4.15 -11.67
N ALA A 301 -25.91 5.24 -11.23
CA ALA A 301 -25.19 6.17 -12.10
C ALA A 301 -23.82 5.64 -12.55
N MET A 302 -23.14 4.87 -11.69
CA MET A 302 -21.76 4.46 -11.88
C MET A 302 -21.53 3.62 -13.16
N PRO A 303 -22.42 2.70 -13.57
CA PRO A 303 -22.20 1.95 -14.80
C PRO A 303 -22.07 2.83 -16.05
N GLY A 304 -22.87 3.89 -16.14
CA GLY A 304 -22.77 4.86 -17.24
C GLY A 304 -21.48 5.67 -17.18
N GLU A 305 -21.00 5.99 -15.98
CA GLU A 305 -19.76 6.73 -15.76
C GLU A 305 -18.49 5.92 -16.07
N LEU A 306 -18.52 4.60 -15.82
CA LEU A 306 -17.41 3.69 -16.09
C LEU A 306 -17.28 3.36 -17.59
N ALA A 307 -18.41 3.28 -18.30
CA ALA A 307 -18.47 2.85 -19.69
C ALA A 307 -17.60 3.71 -20.64
N GLY A 308 -17.06 3.09 -21.69
CA GLY A 308 -16.27 3.77 -22.73
C GLY A 308 -14.79 3.96 -22.39
N THR A 309 -14.37 3.39 -21.27
CA THR A 309 -12.96 3.26 -20.87
C THR A 309 -12.61 1.78 -20.80
N LYS A 310 -11.38 1.39 -21.15
CA LYS A 310 -11.00 -0.03 -21.09
C LYS A 310 -11.04 -0.56 -19.67
N ALA A 311 -10.57 0.24 -18.72
CA ALA A 311 -10.59 -0.13 -17.31
C ALA A 311 -12.03 -0.24 -16.77
N GLY A 312 -12.89 0.72 -17.09
CA GLY A 312 -14.30 0.69 -16.67
C GLY A 312 -15.09 -0.44 -17.34
N ASP A 313 -14.91 -0.67 -18.64
CA ASP A 313 -15.55 -1.77 -19.36
C ASP A 313 -15.15 -3.14 -18.77
N ARG A 314 -13.89 -3.29 -18.33
CA ARG A 314 -13.44 -4.49 -17.59
C ARG A 314 -14.18 -4.65 -16.25
N VAL A 315 -14.38 -3.56 -15.51
CA VAL A 315 -15.17 -3.58 -14.26
C VAL A 315 -16.61 -3.99 -14.54
N LEU A 316 -17.25 -3.39 -15.56
CA LEU A 316 -18.61 -3.72 -15.95
C LEU A 316 -18.77 -5.18 -16.37
N ALA A 317 -17.83 -5.70 -17.17
CA ALA A 317 -17.83 -7.09 -17.60
C ALA A 317 -17.62 -8.09 -16.44
N PHE A 318 -16.93 -7.68 -15.37
CA PHE A 318 -16.81 -8.48 -14.16
C PHE A 318 -18.15 -8.55 -13.41
N TYR A 319 -18.79 -7.41 -13.15
CA TYR A 319 -20.06 -7.39 -12.42
C TYR A 319 -21.21 -8.00 -13.23
N SER A 320 -21.20 -7.90 -14.56
CA SER A 320 -22.21 -8.59 -15.39
C SER A 320 -22.18 -10.12 -15.24
N LYS A 321 -21.08 -10.70 -14.72
CA LYS A 321 -20.91 -12.15 -14.50
C LYS A 321 -20.96 -12.56 -13.03
N ASN A 322 -20.61 -11.67 -12.11
CA ASN A 322 -20.36 -12.01 -10.70
C ASN A 322 -21.37 -11.40 -9.72
N GLY A 323 -22.41 -10.73 -10.22
CA GLY A 323 -23.52 -10.22 -9.41
C GLY A 323 -23.70 -8.71 -9.51
N PRO A 324 -24.74 -8.16 -8.84
CA PRO A 324 -25.09 -6.76 -9.00
C PRO A 324 -23.97 -5.84 -8.52
N PHE A 325 -23.83 -4.73 -9.23
CA PHE A 325 -22.95 -3.64 -8.86
C PHE A 325 -23.52 -2.91 -7.63
N LYS A 326 -22.86 -3.01 -6.47
CA LYS A 326 -23.32 -2.43 -5.19
C LYS A 326 -22.38 -1.33 -4.71
N ILE A 327 -22.94 -0.17 -4.41
CA ILE A 327 -22.24 0.94 -3.75
C ILE A 327 -22.92 1.24 -2.42
N GLU A 328 -22.11 1.42 -1.38
CA GLU A 328 -22.54 1.90 -0.07
C GLU A 328 -21.75 3.14 0.34
N LEU A 329 -22.37 4.04 1.12
CA LEU A 329 -21.70 5.22 1.68
C LEU A 329 -21.59 5.10 3.21
N LYS A 330 -20.36 4.98 3.71
CA LYS A 330 -20.07 4.85 5.15
C LYS A 330 -18.76 5.55 5.49
N PRO A 331 -18.54 5.98 6.74
CA PRO A 331 -17.21 6.36 7.17
C PRO A 331 -16.22 5.23 6.92
N CYS A 332 -15.02 5.57 6.43
CA CYS A 332 -13.95 4.63 6.09
C CYS A 332 -12.66 4.84 6.90
N ASP A 333 -12.78 5.45 8.09
CA ASP A 333 -11.69 5.60 9.08
C ASP A 333 -10.39 6.18 8.48
N GLY A 334 -10.52 7.25 7.68
CA GLY A 334 -9.40 7.93 7.01
C GLY A 334 -9.06 7.39 5.62
N ASN A 335 -9.69 6.31 5.15
CA ASN A 335 -9.60 5.86 3.76
C ASN A 335 -10.70 6.50 2.90
N TYR A 336 -10.50 6.55 1.58
CA TYR A 336 -11.51 7.06 0.63
C TYR A 336 -12.54 6.02 0.22
N SER A 337 -12.19 4.74 0.35
CA SER A 337 -13.03 3.62 -0.01
C SER A 337 -12.51 2.33 0.62
N ARG A 338 -13.35 1.28 0.56
CA ARG A 338 -12.94 -0.11 0.78
C ARG A 338 -13.90 -1.07 0.07
N PHE A 339 -13.39 -2.22 -0.33
CA PHE A 339 -14.21 -3.37 -0.69
C PHE A 339 -14.64 -4.13 0.57
N ASP A 340 -15.94 -4.36 0.72
CA ASP A 340 -16.50 -5.21 1.77
C ASP A 340 -16.78 -6.61 1.22
N ALA A 341 -15.92 -7.56 1.61
CA ALA A 341 -16.00 -8.95 1.17
C ALA A 341 -17.29 -9.67 1.64
N ALA A 342 -17.85 -9.28 2.79
CA ALA A 342 -19.03 -9.93 3.35
C ALA A 342 -20.29 -9.59 2.55
N THR A 343 -20.41 -8.34 2.09
CA THR A 343 -21.59 -7.84 1.35
C THR A 343 -21.39 -7.84 -0.17
N GLY A 344 -20.12 -7.92 -0.61
CA GLY A 344 -19.71 -7.73 -2.00
C GLY A 344 -19.80 -6.27 -2.46
N ALA A 345 -19.93 -5.32 -1.54
CA ALA A 345 -20.14 -3.91 -1.84
C ALA A 345 -18.83 -3.14 -1.95
N ILE A 346 -18.81 -2.13 -2.82
CA ILE A 346 -17.81 -1.07 -2.79
C ILE A 346 -18.33 0.01 -1.83
N VAL A 347 -17.63 0.20 -0.71
CA VAL A 347 -17.94 1.23 0.26
C VAL A 347 -17.13 2.48 -0.09
N LEU A 348 -17.81 3.58 -0.34
CA LEU A 348 -17.22 4.90 -0.54
C LEU A 348 -17.29 5.70 0.75
N ASP A 349 -16.23 6.44 1.05
CA ASP A 349 -16.17 7.24 2.25
C ASP A 349 -17.17 8.39 2.22
N SER A 350 -18.03 8.45 3.24
CA SER A 350 -19.06 9.49 3.30
C SER A 350 -18.49 10.88 3.53
N GLU A 351 -17.36 11.02 4.25
CA GLU A 351 -16.76 12.33 4.49
C GLU A 351 -16.14 12.89 3.20
N THR A 352 -15.52 12.05 2.38
CA THR A 352 -14.98 12.45 1.06
C THR A 352 -16.09 12.96 0.13
N VAL A 353 -17.26 12.31 0.13
CA VAL A 353 -18.42 12.78 -0.63
C VAL A 353 -18.96 14.10 -0.06
N GLN A 354 -19.05 14.22 1.26
CA GLN A 354 -19.50 15.46 1.92
C GLN A 354 -18.53 16.61 1.67
N GLN A 355 -17.21 16.37 1.70
CA GLN A 355 -16.18 17.35 1.34
C GLN A 355 -16.41 17.90 -0.07
N TYR A 356 -16.68 17.01 -1.03
CA TYR A 356 -16.99 17.47 -2.39
C TYR A 356 -18.30 18.24 -2.45
N MET A 357 -19.35 17.82 -1.72
CA MET A 357 -20.60 18.59 -1.62
C MET A 357 -20.34 20.01 -1.10
N ARG A 358 -19.51 20.16 -0.05
CA ARG A 358 -19.12 21.47 0.50
C ARG A 358 -18.41 22.33 -0.54
N MET A 359 -17.43 21.78 -1.23
CA MET A 359 -16.69 22.49 -2.28
C MET A 359 -17.60 22.97 -3.42
N LYS A 360 -18.71 22.26 -3.68
CA LYS A 360 -19.69 22.58 -4.72
C LYS A 360 -20.90 23.38 -4.23
N GLY A 361 -21.03 23.58 -2.92
CA GLY A 361 -22.21 24.21 -2.31
C GLY A 361 -23.48 23.38 -2.42
N TYR A 362 -23.37 22.05 -2.50
CA TYR A 362 -24.53 21.14 -2.54
C TYR A 362 -25.07 20.89 -1.13
N SER A 363 -26.40 20.90 -1.00
CA SER A 363 -27.07 20.35 0.18
C SER A 363 -27.42 18.88 -0.05
N ALA A 364 -27.71 18.16 1.03
CA ALA A 364 -28.22 16.79 0.90
C ALA A 364 -29.50 16.74 0.05
N GLU A 365 -30.40 17.70 0.24
CA GLU A 365 -31.64 17.81 -0.53
C GLU A 365 -31.37 18.05 -2.02
N SER A 366 -30.52 19.03 -2.36
CA SER A 366 -30.23 19.34 -3.77
C SER A 366 -29.60 18.16 -4.49
N LEU A 367 -28.68 17.45 -3.82
CA LEU A 367 -27.98 16.31 -4.38
C LEU A 367 -28.94 15.16 -4.69
N MET A 368 -29.83 14.82 -3.76
CA MET A 368 -30.76 13.71 -3.94
C MET A 368 -31.87 14.01 -4.95
N SER A 369 -32.17 15.29 -5.18
CA SER A 369 -33.17 15.73 -6.16
C SER A 369 -32.62 15.98 -7.56
N SER A 370 -31.29 16.01 -7.76
CA SER A 370 -30.66 16.25 -9.07
C SER A 370 -29.84 15.05 -9.55
N ARG A 371 -30.26 14.47 -10.69
CA ARG A 371 -29.50 13.40 -11.36
C ARG A 371 -28.14 13.88 -11.85
N GLU A 372 -28.05 15.15 -12.21
CA GLU A 372 -26.81 15.79 -12.67
C GLU A 372 -25.80 15.89 -11.53
N GLN A 373 -26.23 16.30 -10.33
CA GLN A 373 -25.36 16.35 -9.15
C GLN A 373 -24.90 14.95 -8.74
N VAL A 374 -25.78 13.94 -8.77
CA VAL A 374 -25.38 12.54 -8.52
C VAL A 374 -24.39 12.05 -9.57
N ALA A 375 -24.59 12.36 -10.85
CA ALA A 375 -23.66 11.99 -11.91
C ALA A 375 -22.30 12.70 -11.76
N GLU A 376 -22.28 13.92 -11.22
CA GLU A 376 -21.04 14.63 -10.89
C GLU A 376 -20.28 13.95 -9.74
N ILE A 377 -20.97 13.54 -8.67
CA ILE A 377 -20.36 12.73 -7.60
C ILE A 377 -19.85 11.40 -8.13
N ALA A 378 -20.60 10.74 -9.02
CA ALA A 378 -20.16 9.51 -9.66
C ALA A 378 -18.84 9.71 -10.43
N LYS A 379 -18.70 10.80 -11.20
CA LYS A 379 -17.44 11.19 -11.87
C LYS A 379 -16.31 11.40 -10.87
N TYR A 380 -16.58 12.09 -9.77
CA TYR A 380 -15.57 12.37 -8.76
C TYR A 380 -15.07 11.08 -8.08
N MET A 381 -15.98 10.17 -7.73
CA MET A 381 -15.67 8.94 -6.98
C MET A 381 -15.31 7.73 -7.85
N SER A 382 -15.50 7.80 -9.17
CA SER A 382 -15.29 6.65 -10.06
C SER A 382 -13.88 6.06 -10.08
N PRO A 383 -12.76 6.81 -9.86
CA PRO A 383 -11.45 6.19 -9.70
C PRO A 383 -11.40 5.18 -8.56
N MET A 384 -12.00 5.50 -7.40
CA MET A 384 -11.98 4.57 -6.27
C MET A 384 -12.85 3.36 -6.49
N VAL A 385 -13.97 3.54 -7.17
CA VAL A 385 -14.79 2.42 -7.59
C VAL A 385 -13.99 1.42 -8.44
N VAL A 386 -13.19 1.91 -9.40
CA VAL A 386 -12.35 1.04 -10.22
C VAL A 386 -11.28 0.34 -9.40
N TYR A 387 -10.66 1.06 -8.47
CA TYR A 387 -9.67 0.51 -7.55
C TYR A 387 -10.27 -0.62 -6.68
N GLU A 388 -11.40 -0.38 -6.01
CA GLU A 388 -12.05 -1.39 -5.15
C GLU A 388 -12.64 -2.55 -5.95
N ALA A 389 -13.11 -2.29 -7.18
CA ALA A 389 -13.53 -3.36 -8.09
C ALA A 389 -12.39 -4.33 -8.40
N ALA A 390 -11.13 -3.84 -8.48
CA ALA A 390 -9.98 -4.73 -8.65
C ALA A 390 -9.77 -5.63 -7.42
N HIS A 391 -9.95 -5.12 -6.21
CA HIS A 391 -9.91 -5.95 -4.99
C HIS A 391 -11.02 -7.00 -4.98
N HIS A 392 -12.23 -6.66 -5.41
CA HIS A 392 -13.31 -7.63 -5.57
C HIS A 392 -12.96 -8.70 -6.63
N MET A 393 -12.41 -8.31 -7.79
CA MET A 393 -11.94 -9.26 -8.81
C MET A 393 -10.88 -10.22 -8.26
N GLN A 394 -9.98 -9.72 -7.42
CA GLN A 394 -8.96 -10.55 -6.78
C GLN A 394 -9.56 -11.52 -5.76
N ALA A 395 -10.54 -11.07 -4.95
CA ALA A 395 -11.23 -11.91 -3.98
C ALA A 395 -12.02 -13.03 -4.66
N VAL A 396 -12.76 -12.72 -5.74
CA VAL A 396 -13.46 -13.73 -6.54
C VAL A 396 -12.48 -14.71 -7.17
N TRP A 397 -11.37 -14.21 -7.75
CA TRP A 397 -10.34 -15.09 -8.31
C TRP A 397 -9.77 -16.06 -7.28
N ALA A 398 -9.44 -15.58 -6.08
CA ALA A 398 -8.89 -16.42 -5.01
C ALA A 398 -9.91 -17.49 -4.58
N LYS A 399 -11.17 -17.09 -4.38
CA LYS A 399 -12.26 -18.00 -4.04
C LYS A 399 -12.49 -19.07 -5.11
N THR A 400 -12.56 -18.68 -6.38
CA THR A 400 -12.74 -19.61 -7.51
C THR A 400 -11.54 -20.52 -7.71
N SER A 401 -10.33 -20.03 -7.44
CA SER A 401 -9.11 -20.85 -7.51
C SER A 401 -8.92 -21.73 -6.28
N GLY A 402 -9.70 -21.49 -5.22
CA GLY A 402 -9.61 -22.20 -3.95
C GLY A 402 -8.25 -22.01 -3.27
N VAL A 403 -7.64 -20.83 -3.36
CA VAL A 403 -6.31 -20.54 -2.80
C VAL A 403 -6.35 -19.50 -1.70
N TYR A 404 -5.49 -19.64 -0.69
CA TYR A 404 -5.27 -18.60 0.31
C TYR A 404 -4.71 -17.33 -0.34
N LYS A 405 -5.37 -16.17 -0.17
CA LYS A 405 -4.91 -14.92 -0.77
C LYS A 405 -4.34 -13.98 0.29
N PRO A 406 -3.01 -13.91 0.47
CA PRO A 406 -2.42 -12.90 1.34
C PRO A 406 -2.65 -11.49 0.77
N ARG A 407 -2.89 -10.49 1.64
CA ARG A 407 -2.89 -9.09 1.22
C ARG A 407 -1.46 -8.63 0.97
N VAL A 408 -1.14 -8.31 -0.29
CA VAL A 408 0.25 -8.07 -0.73
C VAL A 408 0.38 -6.84 -1.60
N GLN A 409 1.61 -6.34 -1.77
CA GLN A 409 1.92 -5.24 -2.68
C GLN A 409 1.42 -5.48 -4.12
N GLU A 410 1.46 -6.71 -4.61
CA GLU A 410 0.97 -7.06 -5.94
C GLU A 410 -0.53 -6.80 -6.13
N ASP A 411 -1.34 -6.95 -5.07
CA ASP A 411 -2.78 -6.63 -5.12
C ASP A 411 -2.99 -5.14 -5.37
N GLU A 412 -2.24 -4.31 -4.65
CA GLU A 412 -2.32 -2.86 -4.75
C GLU A 412 -1.73 -2.37 -6.07
N VAL A 413 -0.66 -2.99 -6.57
CA VAL A 413 -0.14 -2.70 -7.91
C VAL A 413 -1.20 -2.97 -8.97
N GLU A 414 -1.92 -4.08 -8.91
CA GLU A 414 -3.01 -4.36 -9.85
C GLU A 414 -4.13 -3.30 -9.73
N ALA A 415 -4.59 -3.03 -8.51
CA ALA A 415 -5.69 -2.09 -8.26
C ALA A 415 -5.36 -0.66 -8.69
N MET A 416 -4.21 -0.13 -8.24
CA MET A 416 -3.74 1.21 -8.61
C MET A 416 -3.39 1.33 -10.09
N SER A 417 -2.97 0.24 -10.75
CA SER A 417 -2.71 0.28 -12.20
C SER A 417 -4.01 0.33 -13.00
N LEU A 418 -5.05 -0.39 -12.57
CA LEU A 418 -6.38 -0.33 -13.20
C LEU A 418 -7.02 1.04 -13.00
N GLU A 419 -6.93 1.59 -11.80
CA GLU A 419 -7.33 2.97 -11.50
C GLU A 419 -6.53 3.99 -12.33
N GLY A 420 -5.20 3.91 -12.32
CA GLY A 420 -4.35 4.83 -13.08
C GLY A 420 -4.64 4.80 -14.58
N LEU A 421 -4.97 3.62 -15.12
CA LEU A 421 -5.46 3.48 -16.48
C LEU A 421 -6.82 4.18 -16.66
N TYR A 422 -7.82 3.88 -15.82
CA TYR A 422 -9.15 4.49 -15.89
C TYR A 422 -9.09 6.02 -15.84
N THR A 423 -8.42 6.56 -14.82
CA THR A 423 -8.31 8.01 -14.61
C THR A 423 -7.56 8.66 -15.77
N SER A 424 -6.52 8.01 -16.32
CA SER A 424 -5.84 8.52 -17.53
C SER A 424 -6.77 8.55 -18.75
N GLU A 425 -7.56 7.50 -18.97
CA GLU A 425 -8.53 7.45 -20.07
C GLU A 425 -9.61 8.52 -19.93
N LYS A 426 -10.14 8.73 -18.72
CA LYS A 426 -11.16 9.76 -18.46
C LYS A 426 -10.59 11.17 -18.56
N ILE A 427 -9.40 11.44 -18.03
CA ILE A 427 -8.73 12.74 -18.23
C ILE A 427 -8.57 13.02 -19.72
N ASP A 428 -8.18 12.04 -20.54
CA ASP A 428 -7.95 12.25 -21.96
C ASP A 428 -9.26 12.43 -22.75
N LYS A 429 -10.34 11.70 -22.41
CA LYS A 429 -11.57 11.59 -23.22
C LYS A 429 -12.77 12.40 -22.70
N ASP A 430 -12.84 12.71 -21.41
CA ASP A 430 -13.99 13.33 -20.76
C ASP A 430 -13.60 14.70 -20.17
N ALA A 431 -14.01 15.77 -20.86
CA ALA A 431 -13.70 17.14 -20.48
C ALA A 431 -14.32 17.53 -19.13
N ALA A 432 -15.51 17.00 -18.80
CA ALA A 432 -16.16 17.28 -17.52
C ALA A 432 -15.40 16.61 -16.38
N PHE A 433 -15.03 15.33 -16.55
CA PHE A 433 -14.19 14.62 -15.58
C PHE A 433 -12.84 15.33 -15.37
N ARG A 434 -12.17 15.72 -16.47
CA ARG A 434 -10.91 16.46 -16.40
C ARG A 434 -11.06 17.74 -15.60
N LYS A 435 -12.12 18.51 -15.86
CA LYS A 435 -12.40 19.76 -15.14
C LYS A 435 -12.63 19.50 -13.65
N ILE A 436 -13.49 18.56 -13.29
CA ILE A 436 -13.77 18.17 -11.91
C ILE A 436 -12.49 17.84 -11.14
N MET A 437 -11.65 16.97 -11.72
CA MET A 437 -10.39 16.55 -11.09
C MET A 437 -9.36 17.68 -11.02
N SER A 438 -9.26 18.51 -12.08
CA SER A 438 -8.33 19.63 -12.11
C SER A 438 -8.69 20.72 -11.11
N ASP A 439 -9.98 21.06 -11.00
CA ASP A 439 -10.45 22.10 -10.07
C ASP A 439 -10.33 21.64 -8.62
N SER A 440 -10.47 20.34 -8.36
CA SER A 440 -10.46 19.80 -7.00
C SER A 440 -9.06 19.48 -6.48
N ARG A 441 -8.09 19.16 -7.35
CA ARG A 441 -6.78 18.64 -6.93
C ARG A 441 -5.97 19.59 -6.06
N ASP A 442 -6.20 20.90 -6.17
CA ASP A 442 -5.42 21.92 -5.45
C ASP A 442 -5.91 22.07 -4.00
N TYR A 443 -7.07 21.51 -3.67
CA TYR A 443 -7.76 21.71 -2.38
C TYR A 443 -8.21 20.41 -1.71
N ALA A 444 -8.36 19.31 -2.46
CA ALA A 444 -8.74 18.00 -1.94
C ALA A 444 -7.61 16.98 -2.14
N SER A 445 -7.13 16.40 -1.04
CA SER A 445 -6.07 15.37 -1.05
C SER A 445 -6.46 14.15 -1.88
N TYR A 446 -7.76 13.81 -1.88
CA TYR A 446 -8.35 12.80 -2.75
C TYR A 446 -8.02 13.03 -4.23
N ALA A 447 -8.49 14.16 -4.80
CA ALA A 447 -8.34 14.46 -6.22
C ALA A 447 -6.87 14.62 -6.61
N SER A 448 -6.07 15.25 -5.73
CA SER A 448 -4.62 15.34 -5.89
C SER A 448 -3.97 13.97 -6.06
N LYS A 449 -4.30 13.02 -5.18
CA LYS A 449 -3.78 11.65 -5.21
C LYS A 449 -4.21 10.91 -6.47
N ARG A 450 -5.48 10.99 -6.88
CA ARG A 450 -5.99 10.31 -8.10
C ARG A 450 -5.29 10.84 -9.36
N VAL A 451 -5.14 12.16 -9.48
CA VAL A 451 -4.45 12.81 -10.61
C VAL A 451 -2.95 12.45 -10.61
N ALA A 452 -2.31 12.40 -9.44
CA ALA A 452 -0.91 11.98 -9.31
C ALA A 452 -0.71 10.52 -9.74
N ILE A 453 -1.61 9.61 -9.35
CA ILE A 453 -1.62 8.20 -9.77
C ILE A 453 -1.71 8.10 -11.30
N ALA A 454 -2.69 8.76 -11.91
CA ALA A 454 -2.87 8.76 -13.36
C ALA A 454 -1.64 9.31 -14.10
N THR A 455 -1.09 10.44 -13.62
CA THR A 455 0.10 11.07 -14.18
C THR A 455 1.31 10.16 -14.10
N ASN A 456 1.55 9.55 -12.94
CA ASN A 456 2.66 8.63 -12.73
C ASN A 456 2.53 7.36 -13.57
N PHE A 457 1.32 6.81 -13.69
CA PHE A 457 1.03 5.65 -14.52
C PHE A 457 1.31 5.94 -16.00
N LYS A 458 0.79 7.06 -16.52
CA LYS A 458 0.98 7.49 -17.92
C LYS A 458 2.46 7.77 -18.22
N LYS A 459 3.17 8.47 -17.32
CA LYS A 459 4.59 8.84 -17.50
C LYS A 459 5.54 7.65 -17.40
N SER A 460 5.43 6.86 -16.33
CA SER A 460 6.42 5.83 -15.99
C SER A 460 6.20 4.50 -16.73
N GLY A 461 5.01 4.32 -17.31
CA GLY A 461 4.57 3.02 -17.82
C GLY A 461 4.33 2.03 -16.67
N ALA A 462 3.72 0.88 -16.98
CA ALA A 462 3.30 -0.07 -15.93
C ALA A 462 4.45 -0.57 -15.04
N LYS A 463 5.63 -0.87 -15.62
CA LYS A 463 6.78 -1.36 -14.84
C LYS A 463 7.33 -0.30 -13.88
N GLY A 464 7.53 0.93 -14.37
CA GLY A 464 7.99 2.03 -13.53
C GLY A 464 6.95 2.38 -12.46
N PHE A 465 5.69 2.41 -12.85
CA PHE A 465 4.58 2.67 -11.94
C PHE A 465 4.46 1.61 -10.83
N SER A 466 4.59 0.33 -11.15
CA SER A 466 4.61 -0.75 -10.15
C SER A 466 5.71 -0.55 -9.11
N THR A 467 6.89 -0.06 -9.53
CA THR A 467 7.98 0.28 -8.60
C THR A 467 7.57 1.44 -7.70
N SER A 468 7.01 2.51 -8.27
CA SER A 468 6.52 3.66 -7.50
C SER A 468 5.43 3.27 -6.51
N VAL A 469 4.49 2.40 -6.89
CA VAL A 469 3.43 1.92 -5.99
C VAL A 469 4.02 1.20 -4.78
N ARG A 470 4.91 0.24 -5.01
CA ARG A 470 5.59 -0.50 -3.94
C ARG A 470 6.37 0.41 -2.99
N GLN A 471 7.03 1.44 -3.52
CA GLN A 471 7.86 2.35 -2.72
C GLN A 471 7.07 3.43 -1.98
N LEU A 472 6.08 4.04 -2.65
CA LEU A 472 5.44 5.27 -2.18
C LEU A 472 4.10 5.02 -1.51
N TYR A 473 3.30 4.10 -2.04
CA TYR A 473 1.91 3.93 -1.63
C TYR A 473 1.69 2.68 -0.77
N CYS A 474 2.51 1.64 -0.97
CA CYS A 474 2.29 0.32 -0.39
C CYS A 474 3.53 -0.25 0.29
N SER A 475 4.45 0.61 0.75
CA SER A 475 5.65 0.17 1.47
C SER A 475 5.31 -0.54 2.79
N GLY A 476 4.15 -0.23 3.37
CA GLY A 476 3.57 -0.89 4.54
C GLY A 476 2.91 -2.25 4.26
N LEU A 477 3.01 -2.79 3.05
CA LEU A 477 2.56 -4.16 2.74
C LEU A 477 3.75 -5.07 2.39
N PRO A 478 3.69 -6.36 2.74
CA PRO A 478 4.67 -7.34 2.27
C PRO A 478 4.51 -7.57 0.76
N SER A 479 5.61 -7.95 0.09
CA SER A 479 5.50 -8.55 -1.25
C SER A 479 4.88 -9.94 -1.15
N LEU A 480 4.39 -10.49 -2.26
CA LEU A 480 3.95 -11.88 -2.33
C LEU A 480 5.01 -12.86 -1.80
N ASP A 481 6.26 -12.68 -2.21
CA ASP A 481 7.37 -13.55 -1.77
C ASP A 481 7.58 -13.43 -0.25
N ALA A 482 7.49 -12.22 0.32
CA ALA A 482 7.63 -11.99 1.77
C ALA A 482 6.46 -12.56 2.58
N ALA A 483 5.23 -12.31 2.15
CA ALA A 483 4.03 -12.82 2.82
C ALA A 483 3.99 -14.36 2.78
N ALA A 484 4.29 -14.94 1.60
CA ALA A 484 4.40 -16.39 1.46
C ALA A 484 5.49 -16.95 2.36
N ALA A 485 6.68 -16.34 2.41
CA ALA A 485 7.78 -16.78 3.25
C ALA A 485 7.42 -16.78 4.73
N GLN A 486 6.76 -15.72 5.21
CA GLN A 486 6.33 -15.61 6.60
C GLN A 486 5.33 -16.72 6.96
N VAL A 487 4.24 -16.83 6.20
CA VAL A 487 3.18 -17.81 6.50
C VAL A 487 3.73 -19.23 6.34
N LEU A 488 4.51 -19.52 5.29
CA LEU A 488 5.15 -20.81 5.12
C LEU A 488 6.07 -21.15 6.29
N GLY A 489 6.87 -20.20 6.77
CA GLY A 489 7.76 -20.39 7.91
C GLY A 489 6.99 -20.78 9.16
N ALA A 490 5.97 -20.01 9.52
CA ALA A 490 5.14 -20.26 10.70
C ALA A 490 4.37 -21.59 10.60
N VAL A 491 3.68 -21.82 9.49
CA VAL A 491 2.90 -23.04 9.25
C VAL A 491 3.78 -24.28 9.27
N THR A 492 4.96 -24.22 8.65
CA THR A 492 5.91 -25.35 8.62
C THR A 492 6.46 -25.66 10.01
N GLY A 493 6.82 -24.62 10.78
CA GLY A 493 7.28 -24.77 12.15
C GLY A 493 6.23 -25.46 13.03
N GLU A 494 4.97 -25.02 12.90
CA GLU A 494 3.86 -25.56 13.66
C GLU A 494 3.52 -27.01 13.27
N LEU A 495 3.46 -27.32 11.97
CA LEU A 495 3.28 -28.70 11.50
C LEU A 495 4.43 -29.61 11.98
N GLY A 496 5.66 -29.09 12.02
CA GLY A 496 6.81 -29.76 12.62
C GLY A 496 6.59 -30.06 14.10
N ARG A 497 6.16 -29.08 14.90
CA ARG A 497 5.84 -29.25 16.33
C ARG A 497 4.75 -30.30 16.54
N ARG A 498 3.66 -30.25 15.75
CA ARG A 498 2.53 -31.19 15.83
C ARG A 498 2.94 -32.63 15.54
N SER A 499 3.91 -32.85 14.65
CA SER A 499 4.42 -34.19 14.35
C SER A 499 5.02 -34.90 15.57
N GLY A 500 5.46 -34.15 16.58
CA GLY A 500 5.95 -34.67 17.85
C GLY A 500 4.89 -34.77 18.96
N LEU A 501 3.64 -34.34 18.72
CA LEU A 501 2.59 -34.38 19.73
C LEU A 501 1.97 -35.79 19.86
N PRO A 502 1.58 -36.21 21.08
CA PRO A 502 0.74 -37.39 21.27
C PRO A 502 -0.62 -37.26 20.56
N ALA A 503 -1.23 -38.40 20.23
CA ALA A 503 -2.52 -38.46 19.52
C ALA A 503 -3.65 -37.68 20.22
N THR A 504 -3.65 -37.63 21.57
CA THR A 504 -4.62 -36.86 22.34
C THR A 504 -4.46 -35.36 22.11
N GLY A 505 -3.22 -34.85 22.14
CA GLY A 505 -2.93 -33.44 21.86
C GLY A 505 -3.25 -33.05 20.41
N GLN A 506 -3.06 -33.97 19.45
CA GLN A 506 -3.49 -33.75 18.07
C GLN A 506 -5.02 -33.66 17.97
N ALA A 507 -5.75 -34.58 18.63
CA ALA A 507 -7.21 -34.59 18.61
C ALA A 507 -7.82 -33.33 19.24
N GLU A 508 -7.23 -32.82 20.32
CA GLU A 508 -7.64 -31.56 20.95
C GLU A 508 -7.53 -30.38 19.98
N LEU A 509 -6.39 -30.24 19.28
CA LEU A 509 -6.17 -29.18 18.29
C LEU A 509 -7.19 -29.26 17.13
N GLU A 510 -7.53 -30.47 16.68
CA GLU A 510 -8.53 -30.64 15.62
C GLU A 510 -9.96 -30.35 16.07
N ALA A 511 -10.27 -30.54 17.35
CA ALA A 511 -11.61 -30.33 17.91
C ALA A 511 -11.94 -28.83 18.07
N VAL A 512 -10.98 -28.03 18.55
CA VAL A 512 -11.22 -26.61 18.88
C VAL A 512 -10.64 -25.63 17.87
N GLY A 513 -9.74 -26.07 17.00
CA GLY A 513 -9.02 -25.18 16.10
C GLY A 513 -9.91 -24.53 15.03
N LEU A 514 -9.45 -23.41 14.51
CA LEU A 514 -10.04 -22.66 13.41
C LEU A 514 -10.06 -23.49 12.12
N THR A 515 -11.17 -23.37 11.40
CA THR A 515 -11.41 -24.04 10.13
C THR A 515 -10.60 -23.42 8.99
N LEU A 516 -10.54 -24.11 7.84
CA LEU A 516 -9.91 -23.57 6.64
C LEU A 516 -10.60 -22.28 6.17
N ALA A 517 -11.92 -22.16 6.31
CA ALA A 517 -12.63 -20.96 5.89
C ALA A 517 -12.20 -19.74 6.72
N GLU A 518 -12.13 -19.89 8.04
CA GLU A 518 -11.66 -18.84 8.96
C GLU A 518 -10.19 -18.49 8.68
N ALA A 519 -9.32 -19.50 8.56
CA ALA A 519 -7.89 -19.27 8.28
C ALA A 519 -7.65 -18.61 6.91
N MET A 520 -8.52 -18.82 5.93
CA MET A 520 -8.40 -18.20 4.60
C MET A 520 -8.73 -16.70 4.59
N GLU A 521 -9.42 -16.20 5.62
CA GLU A 521 -9.77 -14.78 5.76
C GLU A 521 -8.70 -13.97 6.52
N MET A 522 -7.76 -14.67 7.20
CA MET A 522 -6.73 -14.05 8.02
C MET A 522 -5.64 -13.34 7.20
N ALA A 523 -5.17 -12.20 7.71
CA ALA A 523 -3.98 -11.54 7.17
C ALA A 523 -2.71 -12.38 7.41
N PRO A 524 -1.63 -12.21 6.63
CA PRO A 524 -0.40 -12.99 6.81
C PRO A 524 0.20 -12.92 8.22
N GLU A 525 0.16 -11.74 8.84
CA GLU A 525 0.60 -11.51 10.23
C GLU A 525 -0.28 -12.22 11.25
N GLU A 526 -1.58 -12.11 11.10
CA GLU A 526 -2.56 -12.76 11.96
C GLU A 526 -2.41 -14.27 11.88
N LEU A 527 -2.44 -14.83 10.67
CA LEU A 527 -2.31 -16.26 10.43
C LEU A 527 -0.98 -16.81 10.93
N ALA A 528 0.13 -16.11 10.70
CA ALA A 528 1.44 -16.54 11.19
C ALA A 528 1.55 -16.49 12.72
N GLY A 529 0.83 -15.56 13.37
CA GLY A 529 0.77 -15.44 14.83
C GLY A 529 -0.18 -16.42 15.50
N SER A 530 -1.16 -16.96 14.77
CA SER A 530 -2.22 -17.84 15.29
C SER A 530 -2.13 -19.29 14.78
N VAL A 531 -1.02 -19.71 14.17
CA VAL A 531 -0.88 -21.06 13.58
C VAL A 531 -1.19 -22.19 14.57
N GLU A 532 -0.94 -21.99 15.86
CA GLU A 532 -1.24 -22.96 16.92
C GLU A 532 -2.76 -23.21 17.09
N GLU A 533 -3.58 -22.21 16.74
CA GLU A 533 -5.04 -22.24 16.86
C GLU A 533 -5.74 -22.76 15.60
N VAL A 534 -5.01 -23.00 14.50
CA VAL A 534 -5.59 -23.43 13.21
C VAL A 534 -5.55 -24.95 13.08
N ARG A 535 -6.60 -25.59 12.52
CA ARG A 535 -6.62 -27.05 12.29
C ARG A 535 -5.53 -27.52 11.34
N THR A 536 -5.02 -28.73 11.55
CA THR A 536 -3.90 -29.30 10.78
C THR A 536 -4.23 -29.39 9.28
N GLY A 537 -5.46 -29.80 8.94
CA GLY A 537 -5.89 -29.87 7.55
C GLY A 537 -5.88 -28.51 6.84
N ALA A 538 -6.21 -27.44 7.55
CA ALA A 538 -6.17 -26.07 7.02
C ALA A 538 -4.72 -25.60 6.81
N LEU A 539 -3.85 -25.83 7.80
CA LEU A 539 -2.42 -25.53 7.73
C LEU A 539 -1.75 -26.22 6.53
N VAL A 540 -2.00 -27.51 6.32
CA VAL A 540 -1.45 -28.28 5.19
C VAL A 540 -1.91 -27.69 3.85
N LYS A 541 -3.18 -27.30 3.74
CA LYS A 541 -3.71 -26.67 2.52
C LYS A 541 -3.03 -25.33 2.22
N ILE A 542 -2.89 -24.48 3.23
CA ILE A 542 -2.24 -23.16 3.12
C ILE A 542 -0.76 -23.33 2.75
N GLN A 543 -0.05 -24.26 3.41
CA GLN A 543 1.34 -24.57 3.09
C GLN A 543 1.49 -24.98 1.62
N LYS A 544 0.61 -25.87 1.14
CA LYS A 544 0.59 -26.29 -0.26
C LYS A 544 0.37 -25.12 -1.21
N ASP A 545 -0.62 -24.27 -0.95
CA ASP A 545 -0.94 -23.11 -1.79
C ASP A 545 0.23 -22.15 -1.92
N LEU A 546 0.87 -21.80 -0.80
CA LEU A 546 1.96 -20.83 -0.78
C LEU A 546 3.30 -21.43 -1.26
N SER A 547 3.48 -22.74 -1.14
CA SER A 547 4.70 -23.42 -1.63
C SER A 547 4.80 -23.45 -3.16
N ALA A 548 3.69 -23.19 -3.86
CA ALA A 548 3.57 -23.14 -5.31
C ALA A 548 3.12 -21.75 -5.79
N PRO A 549 3.97 -20.71 -5.70
CA PRO A 549 3.58 -19.32 -5.98
C PRO A 549 3.23 -19.05 -7.45
N GLY A 550 3.39 -20.04 -8.35
CA GLY A 550 3.14 -19.93 -9.78
C GLY A 550 1.72 -19.46 -10.12
N ILE A 551 0.71 -19.90 -9.36
CA ILE A 551 -0.68 -19.50 -9.61
C ILE A 551 -0.92 -18.00 -9.37
N TYR A 552 -0.35 -17.45 -8.29
CA TYR A 552 -0.41 -16.01 -7.98
C TYR A 552 0.38 -15.20 -9.01
N ARG A 553 1.60 -15.65 -9.32
CA ARG A 553 2.46 -14.99 -10.31
C ARG A 553 1.80 -14.94 -11.69
N ALA A 554 1.13 -16.02 -12.11
CA ALA A 554 0.36 -16.05 -13.34
C ALA A 554 -0.80 -15.04 -13.32
N ARG A 555 -1.54 -14.93 -12.21
CA ARG A 555 -2.63 -13.96 -12.04
C ARG A 555 -2.15 -12.52 -12.17
N TYR A 556 -1.10 -12.15 -11.43
CA TYR A 556 -0.57 -10.78 -11.46
C TYR A 556 0.10 -10.46 -12.80
N ALA A 557 0.79 -11.42 -13.42
CA ALA A 557 1.37 -11.24 -14.75
C ALA A 557 0.31 -11.04 -15.83
N ALA A 558 -0.83 -11.74 -15.74
CA ALA A 558 -1.96 -11.56 -16.64
C ALA A 558 -2.58 -10.15 -16.50
N ALA A 559 -2.80 -9.70 -15.26
CA ALA A 559 -3.31 -8.36 -14.98
C ALA A 559 -2.38 -7.26 -15.52
N ASP A 560 -1.09 -7.37 -15.25
CA ASP A 560 -0.08 -6.41 -15.72
C ASP A 560 0.04 -6.42 -17.24
N LYS A 561 -0.02 -7.58 -17.90
CA LYS A 561 -0.01 -7.68 -19.37
C LYS A 561 -1.20 -6.94 -19.99
N GLU A 562 -2.39 -7.11 -19.43
CA GLU A 562 -3.60 -6.44 -19.91
C GLU A 562 -3.49 -4.92 -19.76
N THR A 563 -3.12 -4.45 -18.57
CA THR A 563 -2.98 -3.02 -18.29
C THR A 563 -1.87 -2.37 -19.14
N ARG A 564 -0.75 -3.07 -19.38
CA ARG A 564 0.29 -2.63 -20.32
C ARG A 564 -0.20 -2.50 -21.75
N ALA A 565 -0.96 -3.47 -22.24
CA ALA A 565 -1.53 -3.43 -23.58
C ALA A 565 -2.50 -2.26 -23.73
N ALA A 566 -3.35 -2.04 -22.73
CA ALA A 566 -4.29 -0.91 -22.71
C ALA A 566 -3.57 0.44 -22.73
N LEU A 567 -2.55 0.62 -21.89
CA LEU A 567 -1.75 1.85 -21.85
C LEU A 567 -0.99 2.11 -23.15
N LYS A 568 -0.44 1.06 -23.79
CA LYS A 568 0.23 1.20 -25.10
C LYS A 568 -0.73 1.76 -26.15
N ASN A 569 -1.97 1.26 -26.18
CA ASN A 569 -2.98 1.72 -27.12
C ASN A 569 -3.45 3.15 -26.78
N LEU A 570 -3.54 3.51 -25.50
CA LEU A 570 -3.84 4.90 -25.08
C LEU A 570 -2.76 5.86 -25.61
N LYS A 571 -1.47 5.51 -25.47
CA LYS A 571 -0.36 6.32 -26.00
C LYS A 571 -0.35 6.40 -27.53
N ALA A 572 -0.68 5.30 -28.22
CA ALA A 572 -0.75 5.29 -29.68
C ALA A 572 -1.90 6.15 -30.23
N GLY A 573 -3.05 6.16 -29.56
CA GLY A 573 -4.19 7.00 -29.95
C GLY A 573 -3.93 8.51 -29.85
N VAL A 574 -3.03 8.94 -28.97
CA VAL A 574 -2.60 10.35 -28.86
C VAL A 574 -1.76 10.80 -30.06
N VAL A 575 -1.09 9.88 -30.75
CA VAL A 575 -0.21 10.19 -31.90
C VAL A 575 -0.97 10.23 -33.24
N ALA A 576 -2.18 9.68 -33.30
CA ALA A 576 -2.92 9.53 -34.57
C ALA A 576 -3.72 10.76 -35.03
N ASN A 577 -3.83 11.83 -34.23
CA ASN A 577 -4.58 13.05 -34.57
C ASN A 577 -3.68 14.22 -34.98
N THR A 578 -2.79 14.02 -35.96
CA THR A 578 -2.12 15.13 -36.70
C THR A 578 -2.37 15.09 -38.20
N SER A 579 -3.35 14.32 -38.70
CA SER A 579 -3.88 14.54 -40.05
C SER A 579 -4.77 15.78 -40.00
N GLY A 580 -4.29 16.88 -40.60
CA GLY A 580 -5.03 18.12 -40.76
C GLY A 580 -6.41 17.91 -41.38
N PRO A 581 -7.32 18.89 -41.23
CA PRO A 581 -8.67 18.79 -41.76
C PRO A 581 -8.62 18.48 -43.26
N PRO A 582 -9.54 17.64 -43.79
CA PRO A 582 -9.66 17.48 -45.23
C PRO A 582 -9.88 18.86 -45.84
N ALA A 583 -9.07 19.19 -46.85
CA ALA A 583 -9.26 20.40 -47.63
C ALA A 583 -10.70 20.38 -48.19
N LEU A 584 -11.39 21.51 -47.99
CA LEU A 584 -12.76 21.76 -48.45
C LEU A 584 -12.92 21.50 -49.95
#